data_AF-A0A438DHD3-F1
#
_entry.id   AF-A0A438DHD3-F1
#
_cell.length_a   1.000
_cell.length_b   1.000
_cell.length_c   1.000
_cell.angle_alpha   90.00
_cell.angle_beta   90.00
_cell.angle_gamma   90.00
#
_symmetry.space_group_name_H-M   'P 1'
#
loop_
_entity.id
_entity.type
_entity.pdbx_description
1 polymer ?
#
loop_
_entity_poly.entity_id
_entity_poly.type
_entity_poly.pdbx_seq_one_letter_code
_entity_poly.pdbx_strand_id
1 'polypeptide(L)'
;MKAEELEKEYSSTKQSNIGSTVPGKGELLCEHKGSGKPPFAHGLCEICYGEFIKLSGGLEGGSEPPAFQRAERDRMAKAAAEENADSNQIQVTIR
;
A
#
# COMPACT_ATOMS: atom_id res chain seq x y z
N MET A 1 -18.92 9.56 10.98
CA MET A 1 -18.78 8.53 9.93
C MET A 1 -17.99 9.05 8.71
N LYS A 2 -16.82 9.69 8.92
CA LYS A 2 -15.90 10.10 7.83
C LYS A 2 -14.63 9.26 7.77
N ALA A 3 -14.20 8.70 8.91
CA ALA A 3 -13.01 7.85 9.00
C ALA A 3 -13.20 6.53 8.25
N GLU A 4 -14.38 5.92 8.36
CA GLU A 4 -14.66 4.61 7.76
C GLU A 4 -14.86 4.65 6.23
N GLU A 5 -15.25 5.81 5.68
CA GLU A 5 -15.24 6.04 4.23
C GLU A 5 -13.81 6.18 3.69
N LEU A 6 -12.92 6.86 4.44
CA LEU A 6 -11.52 7.05 4.07
C LEU A 6 -10.73 5.73 4.08
N GLU A 7 -11.01 4.83 5.01
CA GLU A 7 -10.36 3.50 5.09
C GLU A 7 -10.81 2.57 3.94
N LYS A 8 -12.09 2.65 3.52
CA LYS A 8 -12.57 1.97 2.32
C LYS A 8 -11.97 2.55 1.05
N GLU A 9 -11.80 3.87 0.97
CA GLU A 9 -11.16 4.54 -0.17
C GLU A 9 -9.67 4.17 -0.27
N TYR A 10 -8.95 4.10 0.85
CA TYR A 10 -7.55 3.67 0.92
C TYR A 10 -7.37 2.18 0.57
N SER A 11 -8.32 1.33 0.95
CA SER A 11 -8.31 -0.09 0.60
C SER A 11 -8.67 -0.31 -0.88
N SER A 12 -9.52 0.54 -1.45
CA SER A 12 -9.96 0.47 -2.84
C SER A 12 -8.96 1.09 -3.83
N THR A 13 -8.02 1.92 -3.37
CA THR A 13 -6.93 2.51 -4.17
C THR A 13 -5.66 1.65 -4.23
N LYS A 14 -5.68 0.40 -3.75
CA LYS A 14 -4.75 -0.66 -4.19
C LYS A 14 -4.93 -1.07 -5.66
N GLN A 15 -5.64 -0.26 -6.45
CA GLN A 15 -5.50 -0.28 -7.88
C GLN A 15 -4.19 0.43 -8.22
N SER A 16 -3.21 -0.37 -8.60
CA SER A 16 -2.03 0.03 -9.35
C SER A 16 -2.43 1.03 -10.46
N ASN A 17 -2.45 2.33 -10.17
CA ASN A 17 -2.63 3.35 -11.20
C ASN A 17 -1.27 3.61 -11.84
N ILE A 18 -0.77 2.58 -12.51
CA ILE A 18 0.09 2.75 -13.66
C ILE A 18 -0.92 2.84 -14.81
N GLY A 19 -1.07 4.05 -15.36
CA GLY A 19 -2.11 4.46 -16.31
C GLY A 19 -2.80 3.34 -17.08
N SER A 20 -4.11 3.21 -16.88
CA SER A 20 -5.02 2.37 -17.66
C SER A 20 -5.13 2.86 -19.11
N THR A 21 -4.08 2.62 -19.90
CA THR A 21 -4.23 2.23 -21.30
C THR A 21 -3.74 0.80 -21.35
N VAL A 22 -4.63 -0.16 -21.08
CA VAL A 22 -4.34 -1.59 -21.14
C VAL A 22 -3.80 -1.90 -22.54
N PRO A 23 -2.48 -2.15 -22.71
CA PRO A 23 -1.99 -2.76 -23.94
C PRO A 23 -2.62 -4.15 -23.98
N GLY A 24 -3.00 -4.62 -25.17
CA GLY A 24 -3.68 -5.90 -25.33
C GLY A 24 -3.05 -6.99 -24.47
N LYS A 25 -3.87 -7.75 -23.73
CA LYS A 25 -3.43 -8.78 -22.77
C LYS A 25 -2.28 -9.60 -23.36
N GLY A 26 -1.04 -9.33 -22.94
CA GLY A 26 0.15 -10.03 -23.44
C GLY A 26 1.18 -9.18 -24.19
N GLU A 27 0.93 -7.89 -24.45
CA GLU A 27 1.90 -7.05 -25.14
C GLU A 27 2.95 -6.44 -24.19
N LEU A 28 4.20 -6.40 -24.66
CA LEU A 28 5.32 -5.80 -23.94
C LEU A 28 5.24 -4.26 -23.91
N LEU A 29 5.61 -3.68 -22.77
CA LEU A 29 5.71 -2.24 -22.49
C LEU A 29 7.14 -1.69 -22.50
N CYS A 30 8.14 -2.57 -22.64
CA CYS A 30 9.51 -2.16 -22.90
C CYS A 30 9.74 -1.90 -24.39
N GLU A 31 10.93 -1.42 -24.74
CA GLU A 31 11.36 -1.21 -26.13
C GLU A 31 11.21 -2.47 -27.02
N HIS A 32 11.14 -3.65 -26.41
CA HIS A 32 10.92 -4.93 -27.09
C HIS A 32 9.44 -5.18 -27.49
N LYS A 33 8.59 -4.16 -27.48
CA LYS A 33 7.21 -4.24 -27.98
C LYS A 33 7.17 -4.76 -29.41
N GLY A 34 6.29 -5.72 -29.69
CA GLY A 34 6.16 -6.33 -31.02
C GLY A 34 7.26 -7.34 -31.40
N SER A 35 8.23 -7.62 -30.52
CA SER A 35 9.31 -8.58 -30.79
C SER A 35 8.89 -10.07 -30.72
N GLY A 36 7.61 -10.36 -30.40
CA GLY A 36 7.12 -11.72 -30.14
C GLY A 36 7.63 -12.34 -28.83
N LYS A 37 8.47 -11.63 -28.07
CA LYS A 37 8.89 -12.06 -26.74
C LYS A 37 7.70 -12.02 -25.76
N PRO A 38 7.54 -13.04 -24.90
CA PRO A 38 6.48 -13.04 -23.92
C PRO A 38 6.74 -11.99 -22.81
N PRO A 39 5.70 -11.40 -22.22
CA PRO A 39 5.81 -10.62 -21.00
C PRO A 39 6.19 -11.52 -19.82
N PHE A 40 7.05 -11.00 -18.96
CA PHE A 40 7.46 -11.65 -17.71
C PHE A 40 6.68 -11.07 -16.52
N ALA A 41 6.95 -9.81 -16.16
CA ALA A 41 6.28 -9.11 -15.06
C ALA A 41 6.19 -7.60 -15.34
N HIS A 42 5.15 -6.95 -14.83
CA HIS A 42 4.86 -5.52 -15.05
C HIS A 42 4.84 -5.09 -16.53
N GLY A 43 4.51 -6.01 -17.44
CA GLY A 43 4.54 -5.76 -18.89
C GLY A 43 5.95 -5.72 -19.49
N LEU A 44 7.00 -6.04 -18.75
CA LEU A 44 8.38 -6.06 -19.23
C LEU A 44 8.78 -7.48 -19.66
N CYS A 45 9.73 -7.56 -20.60
CA CYS A 45 10.40 -8.83 -20.86
C CYS A 45 11.37 -9.12 -19.70
N GLU A 46 11.84 -10.36 -19.59
CA GLU A 46 12.69 -10.81 -18.47
C GLU A 46 13.95 -9.93 -18.29
N ILE A 47 14.61 -9.55 -19.39
CA ILE A 47 15.82 -8.71 -19.36
C ILE A 47 15.50 -7.32 -18.81
N CYS A 48 14.51 -6.64 -19.39
CA CYS A 48 14.13 -5.29 -18.96
C CYS A 48 13.56 -5.29 -17.54
N TYR A 49 12.87 -6.35 -17.11
CA TYR A 49 12.44 -6.52 -15.73
C TYR A 49 13.63 -6.62 -14.78
N GLY A 50 14.65 -7.44 -15.12
CA GLY A 50 15.86 -7.55 -14.32
C GLY A 50 16.61 -6.23 -14.16
N GLU A 51 16.69 -5.43 -15.22
CA GLU A 51 17.27 -4.08 -15.16
C GLU A 51 16.41 -3.12 -14.33
N PHE A 52 15.09 -3.18 -14.48
CA PHE A 52 14.15 -2.41 -13.66
C PHE A 52 14.39 -2.68 -12.17
N ILE A 53 14.45 -3.95 -11.74
CA ILE A 53 14.71 -4.30 -10.34
C ILE A 53 16.08 -3.79 -9.87
N LYS A 54 17.13 -3.94 -10.70
CA LYS A 54 18.48 -3.48 -10.34
C LYS A 54 18.57 -1.97 -10.16
N LEU A 55 17.83 -1.19 -10.96
CA LEU A 55 17.86 0.27 -10.93
C LEU A 55 16.91 0.85 -9.87
N SER A 56 15.71 0.30 -9.73
CA SER A 56 14.66 0.85 -8.86
C SER A 56 14.58 0.19 -7.48
N GLY A 57 15.12 -1.03 -7.32
CA GLY A 57 14.85 -1.88 -6.17
C GLY A 57 13.49 -2.58 -6.23
N GLY A 58 12.74 -2.43 -7.32
CA GLY A 58 11.40 -2.99 -7.50
C GLY A 58 10.28 -2.08 -6.97
N LEU A 59 9.05 -2.61 -7.05
CA LEU A 59 7.85 -1.93 -6.53
C LEU A 59 7.55 -2.31 -5.08
N GLU A 60 8.32 -3.24 -4.52
CA GLU A 60 8.18 -3.68 -3.14
C GLU A 60 8.81 -2.61 -2.22
N GLY A 61 8.02 -1.58 -1.89
CA GLY A 61 8.54 -0.42 -1.19
C GLY A 61 7.46 0.48 -0.61
N GLY A 62 7.35 0.43 0.72
CA GLY A 62 6.85 1.51 1.55
C GLY A 62 7.76 1.53 2.75
N SER A 63 8.62 2.54 2.87
CA SER A 63 9.27 2.77 4.17
C SER A 63 8.13 2.96 5.17
N GLU A 64 8.19 2.39 6.37
CA GLU A 64 7.41 2.92 7.47
C GLU A 64 8.10 4.25 7.86
N PRO A 65 7.73 5.42 7.28
CA PRO A 65 8.51 6.61 7.56
C PRO A 65 8.45 6.89 9.05
N PRO A 66 9.50 7.47 9.65
CA PRO A 66 9.51 7.81 11.08
C PRO A 66 8.30 8.64 11.52
N ALA A 67 7.71 9.41 10.60
CA ALA A 67 6.47 10.13 10.85
C ALA A 67 5.25 9.20 11.05
N PHE A 68 5.08 8.17 10.20
CA PHE A 68 3.98 7.22 10.32
C PHE A 68 4.11 6.37 11.58
N GLN A 69 5.32 5.92 11.92
CA GLN A 69 5.58 5.17 13.15
C GLN A 69 5.25 5.99 14.41
N ARG A 70 5.56 7.30 14.42
CA ARG A 70 5.18 8.20 15.51
C ARG A 70 3.67 8.35 15.60
N ALA A 71 3.01 8.62 14.47
CA ALA A 71 1.56 8.76 14.43
C ALA A 71 0.85 7.48 14.90
N GLU A 72 1.35 6.31 14.51
CA GLU A 72 0.78 5.03 14.91
C GLU A 72 0.94 4.77 16.41
N ARG A 73 2.12 5.10 16.96
CA ARG A 73 2.34 5.02 18.41
C ARG A 73 1.40 5.94 19.19
N ASP A 74 1.18 7.16 18.71
CA ASP A 74 0.28 8.11 19.34
C ASP A 74 -1.18 7.63 19.28
N ARG A 75 -1.60 7.02 18.15
CA ARG A 75 -2.92 6.37 18.04
C ARG A 75 -3.08 5.25 19.05
N MET A 76 -2.10 4.35 19.15
CA MET A 76 -2.11 3.24 20.12
C MET A 76 -2.14 3.74 21.57
N ALA A 77 -1.38 4.78 21.90
CA ALA A 77 -1.36 5.35 23.24
C ALA A 77 -2.69 6.00 23.64
N LYS A 78 -3.36 6.70 22.71
CA LYS A 78 -4.69 7.28 22.96
C LYS A 78 -5.76 6.22 23.14
N ALA A 79 -5.79 5.20 22.28
CA ALA A 79 -6.73 4.10 22.41
C ALA A 79 -6.59 3.37 23.76
N ALA A 80 -5.34 3.11 24.19
CA ALA A 80 -5.09 2.52 25.50
C ALA A 80 -5.54 3.43 26.65
N ALA A 81 -5.33 4.75 26.56
CA ALA A 81 -5.78 5.69 27.58
C ALA A 81 -7.32 5.75 27.69
N GLU A 82 -8.02 5.70 26.56
CA GLU A 82 -9.49 5.65 26.50
C GLU A 82 -10.04 4.35 27.13
N GLU A 83 -9.46 3.18 26.81
CA GLU A 83 -9.85 1.90 27.43
C GLU A 83 -9.65 1.89 28.95
N ASN A 84 -8.56 2.49 29.43
CA ASN A 84 -8.29 2.62 30.86
C ASN A 84 -9.24 3.60 31.56
N ALA A 85 -9.66 4.68 30.89
CA ALA A 85 -10.62 5.64 31.41
C ALA A 85 -12.02 5.03 31.55
N ASP A 86 -12.45 4.24 30.56
CA ASP A 86 -13.73 3.52 30.59
C ASP A 86 -13.73 2.44 31.68
N SER A 87 -12.64 1.69 31.82
CA SER A 87 -12.49 0.68 32.89
C SER A 87 -12.51 1.29 34.29
N ASN A 88 -11.92 2.46 34.48
CA ASN A 88 -11.91 3.16 35.76
C ASN A 88 -13.27 3.82 36.08
N GLN A 89 -13.99 4.30 35.07
CA GLN A 89 -15.34 4.85 35.22
C GLN A 89 -16.38 3.78 35.63
N ILE A 90 -16.23 2.55 35.14
CA ILE A 90 -17.08 1.41 35.55
C ILE A 90 -16.82 1.02 37.01
N GLN A 91 -15.57 1.08 37.50
CA GLN A 91 -15.25 0.75 38.89
C GLN A 91 -15.73 1.79 39.91
N VAL A 92 -15.76 3.08 39.54
CA VAL A 92 -16.20 4.17 40.44
C VAL A 92 -17.73 4.19 40.61
N THR A 93 -18.49 3.66 39.65
CA THR A 93 -19.96 3.72 39.65
C THR A 93 -20.63 2.55 40.42
N ILE A 94 -19.86 1.52 40.82
CA ILE A 94 -20.37 0.31 41.50
C ILE A 94 -20.13 0.37 43.05
N ARG A 95 -19.76 1.52 43.61
CA ARG A 95 -19.51 1.69 45.05
C ARG A 95 -20.63 2.40 45.80
#